data_AF-A0A970V3Z0-F1
#
_entry.id   AF-A0A970V3Z0-F1
#
_cell.length_a   1.000
_cell.length_b   1.000
_cell.length_c   1.000
_cell.angle_alpha   90.00
_cell.angle_beta   90.00
_cell.angle_gamma   90.00
#
_symmetry.space_group_name_H-M   'P 1'
#
loop_
_entity.id
_entity.type
_entity.pdbx_description
1 polymer ?
#
loop_
_entity_poly.entity_id
_entity_poly.type
_entity_poly.pdbx_seq_one_letter_code
_entity_poly.pdbx_strand_id
1 'polypeptide(L)'
;MKTTLPILLSLLALVAGAALAAPELTLTRDGQPTASIVLAADPTKAALFAALELQTHVQKISGAILPIIKENEPMSGTRILVGESELTRALGFKNDDFGLREYAVKFLPDTLVLIGHDDPDRSELKYENEFAFENVMDLIFRDHGSAFAVYDFLEKCCGVRWYRPGPVGLCCPDQPTLAVSAVDIRRAPMCRYIDFLRPLPEGHDVATGMWRSEAPARAEIQKLLWEELYPRIEAGTSADRRVRRKESLLHALRMRGGGERYTGNHSFYGYYDRFWEKNPDKPERWEEARPEYFAVGYKGKPPHMSYINRGFIDQVIKDARE
;
A
#
# COMPACT_ATOMS: atom_id res chain seq x y z
N MET A 1 -34.70 19.03 -74.41
CA MET A 1 -33.44 18.63 -73.75
C MET A 1 -33.79 18.06 -72.38
N LYS A 2 -33.80 16.74 -72.21
CA LYS A 2 -33.93 16.07 -70.91
C LYS A 2 -32.75 15.11 -70.80
N THR A 3 -31.77 15.48 -69.99
CA THR A 3 -30.53 14.72 -69.73
C THR A 3 -30.79 13.69 -68.64
N THR A 4 -30.60 12.42 -68.99
CA THR A 4 -30.48 11.28 -68.07
C THR A 4 -29.11 11.33 -67.38
N LEU A 5 -29.09 11.22 -66.05
CA LEU A 5 -27.86 11.11 -65.24
C LEU A 5 -27.74 9.66 -64.73
N PRO A 6 -26.59 8.98 -64.87
CA PRO A 6 -26.41 7.64 -64.35
C PRO A 6 -26.07 7.68 -62.86
N ILE A 7 -26.66 6.76 -62.09
CA ILE A 7 -26.34 6.52 -60.68
C ILE A 7 -25.04 5.71 -60.63
N LEU A 8 -23.97 6.30 -60.09
CA LEU A 8 -22.72 5.60 -59.80
C LEU A 8 -22.80 5.07 -58.35
N LEU A 9 -22.99 3.76 -58.18
CA LEU A 9 -22.82 3.10 -56.88
C LEU A 9 -21.32 2.91 -56.62
N SER A 10 -20.76 3.76 -55.76
CA SER A 10 -19.42 3.57 -55.19
C SER A 10 -19.48 2.52 -54.07
N LEU A 11 -18.94 1.33 -54.32
CA LEU A 11 -18.66 0.33 -53.28
C LEU A 11 -17.56 0.89 -52.34
N LEU A 12 -17.93 1.21 -51.10
CA LEU A 12 -16.96 1.43 -50.03
C LEU A 12 -16.50 0.04 -49.53
N ALA A 13 -15.28 -0.36 -49.89
CA ALA A 13 -14.65 -1.54 -49.30
C ALA A 13 -14.31 -1.23 -47.83
N LEU A 14 -15.08 -1.83 -46.91
CA LEU A 14 -14.81 -1.79 -45.48
C LEU A 14 -13.58 -2.68 -45.20
N VAL A 15 -12.41 -2.08 -45.09
CA VAL A 15 -11.22 -2.77 -44.58
C VAL A 15 -11.45 -2.99 -43.08
N ALA A 16 -11.93 -4.18 -42.72
CA ALA A 16 -11.98 -4.63 -41.34
C ALA A 16 -10.53 -4.80 -40.85
N GLY A 17 -10.01 -3.78 -40.16
CA GLY A 17 -8.79 -3.95 -39.38
C GLY A 17 -9.06 -5.00 -38.32
N ALA A 18 -8.38 -6.14 -38.41
CA ALA A 18 -8.37 -7.11 -37.33
C ALA A 18 -7.80 -6.40 -36.09
N ALA A 19 -8.65 -6.09 -35.12
CA ALA A 19 -8.19 -5.69 -33.81
C ALA A 19 -7.35 -6.86 -33.29
N LEU A 20 -6.04 -6.67 -33.12
CA LEU A 20 -5.23 -7.64 -32.40
C LEU A 20 -5.87 -7.77 -31.02
N ALA A 21 -6.34 -8.98 -30.69
CA ALA A 21 -6.81 -9.28 -29.35
C ALA A 21 -5.68 -8.97 -28.36
N ALA A 22 -6.00 -8.23 -27.30
CA ALA A 22 -5.04 -7.95 -26.25
C ALA A 22 -4.53 -9.29 -25.66
N PRO A 23 -3.23 -9.41 -25.32
CA PRO A 23 -2.71 -10.66 -24.81
C PRO A 23 -3.51 -11.11 -23.58
N GLU A 24 -3.89 -12.38 -23.57
CA GLU A 24 -4.55 -13.02 -22.44
C GLU A 24 -3.56 -14.00 -21.82
N LEU A 25 -3.34 -13.87 -20.52
CA LEU A 25 -2.45 -14.76 -19.77
C LEU A 25 -3.29 -15.64 -18.85
N THR A 26 -3.17 -16.95 -19.01
CA THR A 26 -3.76 -17.91 -18.06
C THR A 26 -2.76 -18.13 -16.93
N LEU A 27 -3.14 -17.76 -15.72
CA LEU A 27 -2.33 -17.97 -14.52
C LEU A 27 -2.62 -19.32 -13.86
N THR A 28 -3.89 -19.71 -13.85
CA THR A 28 -4.36 -21.00 -13.33
C THR A 28 -5.40 -21.60 -14.24
N ARG A 29 -5.50 -22.93 -14.24
CA ARG A 29 -6.51 -23.70 -14.96
C ARG A 29 -7.04 -24.81 -14.06
N ASP A 30 -8.34 -24.81 -13.82
CA ASP A 30 -9.04 -25.83 -13.03
C ASP A 30 -8.40 -26.08 -11.66
N GLY A 31 -7.96 -24.99 -11.00
CA GLY A 31 -7.31 -25.02 -9.69
C GLY A 31 -5.84 -25.48 -9.71
N GLN A 32 -5.23 -25.59 -10.90
CA GLN A 32 -3.82 -25.92 -11.08
C GLN A 32 -3.02 -24.74 -11.62
N PRO A 33 -1.74 -24.57 -11.22
CA PRO A 33 -0.90 -23.49 -11.71
C PRO A 33 -0.53 -23.69 -13.20
N THR A 34 -0.65 -22.64 -14.01
CA THR A 34 -0.13 -22.60 -15.40
C THR A 34 0.91 -21.50 -15.60
N ALA A 35 1.24 -20.79 -14.52
CA ALA A 35 2.21 -19.72 -14.46
C ALA A 35 3.19 -19.93 -13.30
N SER A 36 4.36 -19.30 -13.41
CA SER A 36 5.35 -19.23 -12.33
C SER A 36 5.65 -17.78 -11.97
N ILE A 37 5.76 -17.48 -10.69
CA ILE A 37 6.24 -16.19 -10.18
C ILE A 37 7.76 -16.25 -10.16
N VAL A 38 8.41 -15.34 -10.88
CA VAL A 38 9.85 -15.34 -11.08
C VAL A 38 10.47 -14.12 -10.40
N LEU A 39 11.44 -14.39 -9.53
CA LEU A 39 12.23 -13.41 -8.82
C LEU A 39 13.68 -13.39 -9.34
N ALA A 40 14.41 -12.30 -9.09
CA ALA A 40 15.86 -12.29 -9.26
C ALA A 40 16.52 -13.40 -8.41
N ALA A 41 17.70 -13.86 -8.82
CA ALA A 41 18.49 -14.84 -8.06
C ALA A 41 18.66 -14.40 -6.60
N ASP A 42 18.99 -13.12 -6.41
CA ASP A 42 18.98 -12.41 -5.13
C ASP A 42 17.96 -11.26 -5.21
N PRO A 43 16.72 -11.43 -4.73
CA PRO A 43 15.67 -10.42 -4.85
C PRO A 43 15.71 -9.44 -3.68
N THR A 44 15.20 -8.23 -3.91
CA THR A 44 14.90 -7.32 -2.80
C THR A 44 13.81 -7.94 -1.90
N LYS A 45 13.81 -7.54 -0.63
CA LYS A 45 12.76 -7.89 0.33
C LYS A 45 11.39 -7.43 -0.15
N ALA A 46 11.32 -6.27 -0.83
CA ALA A 46 10.09 -5.75 -1.43
C ALA A 46 9.55 -6.67 -2.55
N ALA A 47 10.41 -7.12 -3.47
CA ALA A 47 10.02 -8.04 -4.54
C ALA A 47 9.59 -9.41 -3.99
N LEU A 48 10.32 -9.96 -3.01
CA LEU A 48 9.94 -11.20 -2.33
C LEU A 48 8.58 -11.08 -1.62
N PHE A 49 8.36 -9.98 -0.91
CA PHE A 49 7.07 -9.69 -0.27
C PHE A 49 5.93 -9.60 -1.30
N ALA A 50 6.15 -8.90 -2.42
CA ALA A 50 5.19 -8.76 -3.50
C ALA A 50 4.82 -10.13 -4.12
N ALA A 51 5.81 -11.00 -4.33
CA ALA A 51 5.60 -12.37 -4.83
C ALA A 51 4.75 -13.21 -3.88
N LEU A 52 4.99 -13.13 -2.56
CA LEU A 52 4.20 -13.84 -1.56
C LEU A 52 2.76 -13.33 -1.47
N GLU A 53 2.55 -12.01 -1.53
CA GLU A 53 1.21 -11.42 -1.59
C GLU A 53 0.48 -11.88 -2.87
N LEU A 54 1.15 -11.87 -4.03
CA LEU A 54 0.57 -12.36 -5.27
C LEU A 54 0.17 -13.84 -5.17
N GLN A 55 1.07 -14.72 -4.73
CA GLN A 55 0.82 -16.15 -4.57
C GLN A 55 -0.37 -16.40 -3.63
N THR A 56 -0.39 -15.72 -2.48
CA THR A 56 -1.45 -15.83 -1.48
C THR A 56 -2.81 -15.47 -2.07
N HIS A 57 -2.89 -14.37 -2.83
CA HIS A 57 -4.16 -13.93 -3.42
C HIS A 57 -4.60 -14.84 -4.57
N VAL A 58 -3.68 -15.30 -5.43
CA VAL A 58 -4.01 -16.27 -6.50
C VAL A 58 -4.50 -17.59 -5.90
N GLN A 59 -3.90 -18.07 -4.82
CA GLN A 59 -4.36 -19.26 -4.11
C GLN A 59 -5.77 -19.05 -3.55
N LYS A 60 -6.06 -17.88 -2.97
CA LYS A 60 -7.41 -17.56 -2.48
C LYS A 60 -8.45 -17.45 -3.58
N ILE A 61 -8.06 -17.05 -4.79
CA ILE A 61 -8.97 -16.94 -5.95
C ILE A 61 -9.26 -18.31 -6.56
N SER A 62 -8.23 -19.13 -6.72
CA SER A 62 -8.27 -20.30 -7.61
C SER A 62 -8.06 -21.64 -6.92
N GLY A 63 -7.57 -21.64 -5.68
CA GLY A 63 -7.06 -22.83 -4.99
C GLY A 63 -5.64 -23.24 -5.40
N ALA A 64 -5.10 -22.70 -6.50
CA ALA A 64 -3.77 -23.05 -7.00
C ALA A 64 -2.66 -22.26 -6.30
N ILE A 65 -1.56 -22.95 -5.96
CA ILE A 65 -0.33 -22.30 -5.51
C ILE A 65 0.58 -22.12 -6.72
N LEU A 66 0.78 -20.88 -7.17
CA LEU A 66 1.78 -20.60 -8.20
C LEU A 66 3.19 -20.81 -7.61
N PRO A 67 4.08 -21.58 -8.26
CA PRO A 67 5.46 -21.70 -7.79
C PRO A 67 6.16 -20.34 -7.83
N ILE A 68 6.92 -20.03 -6.78
CA ILE A 68 7.87 -18.91 -6.75
C ILE A 68 9.26 -19.49 -7.02
N ILE A 69 9.88 -19.07 -8.11
CA ILE A 69 11.19 -19.55 -8.58
C ILE A 69 12.15 -18.37 -8.80
N LYS A 70 13.43 -18.67 -8.84
CA LYS A 70 14.49 -17.74 -9.26
C LYS A 70 14.66 -17.73 -10.77
N GLU A 71 15.14 -16.62 -11.30
CA GLU A 71 15.34 -16.41 -12.74
C GLU A 71 16.30 -17.40 -13.42
N ASN A 72 17.16 -18.05 -12.64
CA ASN A 72 18.11 -19.08 -13.10
C ASN A 72 17.56 -20.50 -13.00
N GLU A 73 16.34 -20.69 -12.49
CA GLU A 73 15.68 -21.99 -12.42
C GLU A 73 14.85 -22.26 -13.70
N PRO A 74 14.66 -23.55 -14.07
CA PRO A 74 13.81 -23.90 -15.20
C PRO A 74 12.38 -23.38 -15.02
N MET A 75 11.85 -22.72 -16.05
CA MET A 75 10.51 -22.15 -16.06
C MET A 75 9.67 -22.73 -17.20
N SER A 76 8.38 -22.93 -16.95
CA SER A 76 7.41 -23.36 -17.94
C SER A 76 6.09 -22.58 -17.79
N GLY A 77 5.37 -22.43 -18.90
CA GLY A 77 4.12 -21.67 -18.94
C GLY A 77 4.33 -20.15 -18.86
N THR A 78 3.30 -19.44 -18.40
CA THR A 78 3.31 -17.98 -18.28
C THR A 78 4.33 -17.53 -17.23
N ARG A 79 5.15 -16.52 -17.56
CA ARG A 79 6.14 -15.96 -16.64
C ARG A 79 5.57 -14.72 -15.94
N ILE A 80 5.57 -14.68 -14.62
CA ILE A 80 5.22 -13.47 -13.86
C ILE A 80 6.49 -12.92 -13.21
N LEU A 81 7.15 -11.97 -13.86
CA LEU A 81 8.37 -11.35 -13.34
C LEU A 81 7.98 -10.32 -12.27
N VAL A 82 8.49 -10.49 -11.05
CA VAL A 82 8.20 -9.58 -9.92
C VAL A 82 9.48 -8.91 -9.44
N GLY A 83 9.50 -7.57 -9.50
CA GLY A 83 10.66 -6.75 -9.18
C GLY A 83 11.79 -6.83 -10.20
N GLU A 84 12.85 -6.08 -9.94
CA GLU A 84 14.02 -6.03 -10.82
C GLU A 84 14.83 -7.33 -10.76
N SER A 85 15.17 -7.84 -11.93
CA SER A 85 15.93 -9.06 -12.22
C SER A 85 16.62 -8.95 -13.59
N GLU A 86 17.56 -9.83 -13.92
CA GLU A 86 18.21 -9.85 -15.24
C GLU A 86 17.18 -10.03 -16.37
N LEU A 87 16.11 -10.80 -16.12
CA LEU A 87 15.01 -10.96 -17.08
C LEU A 87 14.25 -9.65 -17.32
N THR A 88 13.94 -8.89 -16.27
CA THR A 88 13.29 -7.57 -16.45
C THR A 88 14.22 -6.55 -17.10
N ARG A 89 15.53 -6.58 -16.78
CA ARG A 89 16.55 -5.74 -17.41
C ARG A 89 16.65 -6.00 -18.91
N ALA A 90 16.63 -7.28 -19.31
CA ALA A 90 16.65 -7.69 -20.71
C ALA A 90 15.41 -7.21 -21.49
N LEU A 91 14.29 -7.01 -20.80
CA LEU A 91 13.06 -6.42 -21.33
C LEU A 91 13.04 -4.89 -21.27
N GLY A 92 14.10 -4.25 -20.77
CA GLY A 92 14.22 -2.80 -20.68
C GLY A 92 13.56 -2.18 -19.46
N PHE A 93 13.32 -2.95 -18.39
CA PHE A 93 12.79 -2.44 -17.12
C PHE A 93 13.85 -2.55 -16.03
N LYS A 94 14.12 -1.44 -15.35
CA LYS A 94 15.05 -1.34 -14.22
C LYS A 94 14.39 -0.60 -13.07
N ASN A 95 14.87 -0.86 -11.86
CA ASN A 95 14.39 -0.18 -10.65
C ASN A 95 14.51 1.34 -10.79
N ASP A 96 15.64 1.79 -11.33
CA ASP A 96 15.98 3.22 -11.50
C ASP A 96 15.16 3.93 -12.60
N ASP A 97 14.35 3.21 -13.38
CA ASP A 97 13.44 3.80 -14.38
C ASP A 97 12.17 4.40 -13.72
N PHE A 98 12.00 4.19 -12.42
CA PHE A 98 10.82 4.53 -11.63
C PHE A 98 11.16 5.55 -10.55
N GLY A 99 10.34 6.59 -10.44
CA GLY A 99 10.38 7.50 -9.30
C GLY A 99 9.89 6.83 -8.00
N LEU A 100 9.98 7.54 -6.88
CA LEU A 100 9.50 7.06 -5.58
C LEU A 100 8.07 6.53 -5.69
N ARG A 101 7.91 5.24 -5.35
CA ARG A 101 6.63 4.50 -5.38
C ARG A 101 5.96 4.44 -6.74
N GLU A 102 6.68 4.79 -7.81
CA GLU A 102 6.22 4.55 -9.17
C GLU A 102 6.36 3.06 -9.49
N TYR A 103 5.42 2.54 -10.26
CA TYR A 103 5.38 1.14 -10.65
C TYR A 103 4.70 0.96 -12.00
N ALA A 104 4.85 -0.24 -12.57
CA ALA A 104 4.21 -0.68 -13.79
C ALA A 104 3.71 -2.13 -13.73
N VAL A 105 2.61 -2.38 -14.44
CA VAL A 105 2.08 -3.69 -14.79
C VAL A 105 2.14 -3.77 -16.31
N LYS A 106 2.91 -4.71 -16.87
CA LYS A 106 3.10 -4.84 -18.32
C LYS A 106 2.82 -6.24 -18.80
N PHE A 107 1.97 -6.33 -19.82
CA PHE A 107 1.63 -7.58 -20.47
C PHE A 107 2.41 -7.75 -21.77
N LEU A 108 3.12 -8.86 -21.86
CA LEU A 108 3.77 -9.37 -23.06
C LEU A 108 3.12 -10.71 -23.44
N PRO A 109 3.36 -11.27 -24.65
CA PRO A 109 2.64 -12.45 -25.13
C PRO A 109 2.60 -13.65 -24.18
N ASP A 110 3.68 -13.91 -23.43
CA ASP A 110 3.82 -15.02 -22.49
C ASP A 110 4.28 -14.56 -21.09
N THR A 111 4.33 -13.26 -20.85
CA THR A 111 5.01 -12.67 -19.68
C THR A 111 4.21 -11.52 -19.11
N LEU A 112 4.00 -11.55 -17.80
CA LEU A 112 3.51 -10.44 -17.00
C LEU A 112 4.70 -9.85 -16.23
N VAL A 113 4.94 -8.55 -16.36
CA VAL A 113 5.98 -7.83 -15.61
C VAL A 113 5.30 -6.96 -14.55
N LEU A 114 5.65 -7.17 -13.29
CA LEU A 114 5.19 -6.41 -12.12
C LEU A 114 6.42 -5.81 -11.45
N ILE A 115 6.69 -4.53 -11.72
CA ILE A 115 7.94 -3.88 -11.30
C ILE A 115 7.66 -2.44 -10.86
N GLY A 116 8.51 -1.88 -10.01
CA GLY A 116 8.53 -0.47 -9.67
C GLY A 116 9.78 -0.12 -8.88
N HIS A 117 9.81 1.08 -8.31
CA HIS A 117 10.89 1.49 -7.42
C HIS A 117 10.76 0.74 -6.07
N ASP A 118 11.67 -0.19 -5.82
CA ASP A 118 11.83 -0.95 -4.59
C ASP A 118 13.04 -0.48 -3.79
N ASP A 119 12.92 -0.52 -2.46
CA ASP A 119 14.04 -0.37 -1.54
C ASP A 119 15.06 -1.50 -1.78
N PRO A 120 16.38 -1.21 -1.83
CA PRO A 120 17.41 -2.18 -2.17
C PRO A 120 17.69 -3.21 -1.06
N ASP A 121 17.02 -3.14 0.09
CA ASP A 121 17.15 -4.10 1.18
C ASP A 121 16.87 -5.54 0.74
N ARG A 122 17.83 -6.42 1.02
CA ARG A 122 17.82 -7.87 0.71
C ARG A 122 17.87 -8.73 1.97
N SER A 123 17.69 -8.14 3.15
CA SER A 123 17.68 -8.90 4.39
C SER A 123 16.50 -9.87 4.43
N GLU A 124 16.62 -10.88 5.29
CA GLU A 124 15.58 -11.91 5.49
C GLU A 124 14.18 -11.30 5.70
N LEU A 125 13.20 -11.84 4.98
CA LEU A 125 11.78 -11.53 5.17
C LEU A 125 11.13 -12.57 6.09
N LYS A 126 10.77 -12.16 7.29
CA LYS A 126 10.06 -13.02 8.26
C LYS A 126 8.53 -12.88 8.09
N TYR A 127 8.01 -13.32 6.94
CA TYR A 127 6.61 -13.08 6.53
C TYR A 127 5.56 -13.74 7.45
N GLU A 128 5.77 -15.01 7.80
CA GLU A 128 4.86 -15.81 8.63
C GLU A 128 4.93 -15.47 10.12
N ASN A 129 5.99 -14.80 10.56
CA ASN A 129 6.16 -14.47 11.96
C ASN A 129 5.25 -13.28 12.31
N GLU A 130 4.17 -13.59 13.03
CA GLU A 130 3.21 -12.66 13.64
C GLU A 130 3.88 -11.55 14.48
N PHE A 131 5.12 -11.76 14.89
CA PHE A 131 5.94 -10.88 15.72
C PHE A 131 7.09 -10.19 14.97
N ALA A 132 7.40 -10.54 13.72
CA ALA A 132 8.62 -10.08 13.05
C ALA A 132 8.51 -8.80 12.22
N PHE A 133 7.37 -8.12 12.23
CA PHE A 133 7.31 -6.73 11.80
C PHE A 133 7.91 -5.85 12.90
N GLU A 134 9.21 -6.02 13.14
CA GLU A 134 9.97 -5.36 14.21
C GLU A 134 9.85 -3.83 14.11
N ASN A 135 9.70 -3.29 12.89
CA ASN A 135 9.27 -1.92 12.66
C ASN A 135 8.24 -1.85 11.54
N VAL A 136 6.99 -2.07 11.91
CA VAL A 136 5.77 -1.68 11.20
C VAL A 136 5.89 -0.39 10.35
N MET A 137 6.57 0.64 10.86
CA MET A 137 6.74 1.91 10.15
C MET A 137 7.71 1.78 8.96
N ASP A 138 8.74 0.95 9.07
CA ASP A 138 9.66 0.71 7.97
C ASP A 138 8.95 0.06 6.78
N LEU A 139 7.91 -0.74 7.02
CA LEU A 139 7.14 -1.36 5.95
C LEU A 139 6.24 -0.37 5.17
N ILE A 140 5.76 0.72 5.78
CA ILE A 140 4.89 1.68 5.05
C ILE A 140 5.71 2.78 4.37
N PHE A 141 6.87 3.10 4.94
CA PHE A 141 7.71 4.22 4.51
C PHE A 141 8.94 3.80 3.68
N ARG A 142 9.13 2.51 3.43
CA ARG A 142 10.06 2.04 2.40
C ARG A 142 9.36 1.96 1.06
N ASP A 143 10.18 1.97 0.02
CA ASP A 143 9.71 1.85 -1.35
C ASP A 143 9.37 0.40 -1.67
N HIS A 144 8.13 0.19 -2.12
CA HIS A 144 7.53 -1.11 -2.40
C HIS A 144 6.83 -1.11 -3.76
N GLY A 145 7.48 -0.54 -4.78
CA GLY A 145 6.95 -0.40 -6.13
C GLY A 145 6.43 -1.72 -6.71
N SER A 146 7.15 -2.82 -6.52
CA SER A 146 6.71 -4.15 -6.98
C SER A 146 5.44 -4.62 -6.26
N ALA A 147 5.30 -4.34 -4.97
CA ALA A 147 4.08 -4.66 -4.22
C ALA A 147 2.89 -3.82 -4.72
N PHE A 148 3.11 -2.55 -5.06
CA PHE A 148 2.06 -1.70 -5.63
C PHE A 148 1.64 -2.15 -7.03
N ALA A 149 2.57 -2.61 -7.87
CA ALA A 149 2.25 -3.27 -9.13
C ALA A 149 1.39 -4.52 -8.92
N VAL A 150 1.76 -5.38 -7.97
CA VAL A 150 0.97 -6.57 -7.59
C VAL A 150 -0.43 -6.17 -7.14
N TYR A 151 -0.58 -5.15 -6.29
CA TYR A 151 -1.89 -4.74 -5.79
C TYR A 151 -2.78 -4.14 -6.86
N ASP A 152 -2.25 -3.32 -7.77
CA ASP A 152 -3.05 -2.80 -8.89
C ASP A 152 -3.41 -3.92 -9.87
N PHE A 153 -2.51 -4.87 -10.13
CA PHE A 153 -2.80 -6.06 -10.95
C PHE A 153 -3.93 -6.91 -10.31
N LEU A 154 -3.82 -7.24 -9.03
CA LEU A 154 -4.84 -8.01 -8.31
C LEU A 154 -6.20 -7.31 -8.31
N GLU A 155 -6.22 -5.99 -8.14
CA GLU A 155 -7.46 -5.20 -8.13
C GLU A 155 -8.09 -5.07 -9.53
N LYS A 156 -7.29 -4.72 -10.54
CA LYS A 156 -7.76 -4.39 -11.88
C LYS A 156 -7.98 -5.61 -12.77
N CYS A 157 -7.16 -6.63 -12.61
CA CYS A 157 -7.15 -7.81 -13.49
C CYS A 157 -7.72 -9.05 -12.81
N CYS A 158 -7.57 -9.20 -11.49
CA CYS A 158 -8.02 -10.41 -10.76
C CYS A 158 -9.28 -10.19 -9.91
N GLY A 159 -9.84 -8.97 -9.88
CA GLY A 159 -11.08 -8.67 -9.16
C GLY A 159 -10.97 -8.63 -7.63
N VAL A 160 -9.75 -8.62 -7.07
CA VAL A 160 -9.55 -8.56 -5.62
C VAL A 160 -9.98 -7.20 -5.06
N ARG A 161 -10.62 -7.20 -3.88
CA ARG A 161 -10.97 -5.97 -3.14
C ARG A 161 -10.56 -6.08 -1.67
N TRP A 162 -10.05 -4.98 -1.13
CA TRP A 162 -9.73 -4.83 0.29
C TRP A 162 -10.55 -3.68 0.88
N TYR A 163 -11.65 -4.01 1.56
CA TYR A 163 -12.56 -3.02 2.15
C TYR A 163 -12.16 -2.63 3.58
N ARG A 164 -11.41 -3.50 4.28
CA ARG A 164 -10.93 -3.29 5.65
C ARG A 164 -9.73 -4.20 5.97
N PRO A 165 -9.01 -3.95 7.09
CA PRO A 165 -7.97 -4.87 7.56
C PRO A 165 -8.49 -6.28 7.89
N GLY A 166 -7.66 -7.27 7.61
CA GLY A 166 -7.92 -8.68 7.92
C GLY A 166 -8.81 -9.43 6.91
N PRO A 167 -9.02 -10.74 7.13
CA PRO A 167 -9.73 -11.62 6.20
C PRO A 167 -11.15 -11.16 5.85
N VAL A 168 -11.89 -10.59 6.79
CA VAL A 168 -13.29 -10.18 6.54
C VAL A 168 -13.38 -8.91 5.70
N GLY A 169 -12.27 -8.20 5.48
CA GLY A 169 -12.21 -7.12 4.49
C GLY A 169 -11.74 -7.55 3.12
N LEU A 170 -11.28 -8.78 2.99
CA LEU A 170 -10.77 -9.33 1.74
C LEU A 170 -11.92 -9.98 0.98
N CYS A 171 -12.12 -9.53 -0.25
CA CYS A 171 -13.03 -10.16 -1.21
C CYS A 171 -12.21 -10.63 -2.40
N CYS A 172 -12.15 -11.95 -2.57
CA CYS A 172 -11.56 -12.61 -3.74
C CYS A 172 -12.69 -13.28 -4.54
N PRO A 173 -12.71 -13.18 -5.88
CA PRO A 173 -13.55 -14.04 -6.71
C PRO A 173 -13.21 -15.52 -6.51
N ASP A 174 -14.18 -16.40 -6.72
CA ASP A 174 -13.96 -17.85 -6.78
C ASP A 174 -13.84 -18.25 -8.26
N GLN A 175 -12.60 -18.47 -8.71
CA GLN A 175 -12.24 -18.72 -10.11
C GLN A 175 -11.09 -19.75 -10.20
N PRO A 176 -11.39 -21.06 -10.27
CA PRO A 176 -10.37 -22.10 -10.42
C PRO A 176 -9.47 -21.90 -11.66
N THR A 177 -10.06 -21.36 -12.73
CA THR A 177 -9.35 -20.89 -13.92
C THR A 177 -9.27 -19.37 -13.91
N LEU A 178 -8.08 -18.82 -13.65
CA LEU A 178 -7.80 -17.39 -13.65
C LEU A 178 -7.08 -17.01 -14.94
N ALA A 179 -7.84 -16.53 -15.92
CA ALA A 179 -7.33 -15.91 -17.14
C ALA A 179 -7.48 -14.38 -17.03
N VAL A 180 -6.40 -13.66 -17.30
CA VAL A 180 -6.34 -12.19 -17.17
C VAL A 180 -6.07 -11.55 -18.53
N SER A 181 -6.88 -10.57 -18.89
CA SER A 181 -6.71 -9.79 -20.12
C SER A 181 -5.74 -8.63 -19.87
N ALA A 182 -4.93 -8.32 -20.89
CA ALA A 182 -3.92 -7.28 -20.79
C ALA A 182 -4.50 -5.88 -20.52
N VAL A 183 -4.06 -5.30 -19.40
CA VAL A 183 -4.26 -3.90 -19.05
C VAL A 183 -2.91 -3.36 -18.58
N ASP A 184 -2.21 -2.70 -19.49
CA ASP A 184 -0.95 -2.05 -19.18
C ASP A 184 -1.15 -0.87 -18.22
N ILE A 185 -0.41 -0.84 -17.13
CA ILE A 185 -0.48 0.20 -16.11
C ILE A 185 0.94 0.75 -15.90
N ARG A 186 1.05 2.08 -15.76
CA ARG A 186 2.20 2.74 -15.15
C ARG A 186 1.65 3.87 -14.28
N ARG A 187 2.07 3.93 -13.03
CA ARG A 187 1.46 4.85 -12.06
C ARG A 187 2.49 5.36 -11.08
N ALA A 188 2.40 6.66 -10.80
CA ALA A 188 3.07 7.34 -9.70
C ALA A 188 2.01 7.77 -8.66
N PRO A 189 2.38 7.94 -7.39
CA PRO A 189 1.45 8.45 -6.38
C PRO A 189 1.01 9.88 -6.73
N MET A 190 -0.28 10.18 -6.55
CA MET A 190 -0.80 11.54 -6.81
C MET A 190 -0.36 12.56 -5.74
N CYS A 191 -0.02 12.07 -4.55
CA CYS A 191 0.45 12.87 -3.42
C CYS A 191 1.81 12.32 -2.97
N ARG A 192 2.73 13.22 -2.61
CA ARG A 192 4.05 12.83 -2.06
C ARG A 192 3.94 12.10 -0.73
N TYR A 193 2.98 12.52 0.09
CA TYR A 193 2.63 11.90 1.36
C TYR A 193 1.17 11.43 1.31
N ILE A 194 0.95 10.13 1.50
CA ILE A 194 -0.35 9.51 1.63
C ILE A 194 -0.44 9.02 3.07
N ASP A 195 -1.05 9.85 3.91
CA ASP A 195 -1.18 9.53 5.32
C ASP A 195 -2.03 8.28 5.53
N PHE A 196 -1.53 7.40 6.39
CA PHE A 196 -2.25 6.24 6.91
C PHE A 196 -2.15 6.16 8.44
N LEU A 197 -1.47 7.12 9.09
CA LEU A 197 -1.56 7.36 10.53
C LEU A 197 -3.00 7.73 10.80
N ARG A 198 -3.75 6.73 11.26
CA ARG A 198 -5.08 6.93 11.81
C ARG A 198 -5.05 8.13 12.75
N PRO A 199 -5.83 9.19 12.53
CA PRO A 199 -6.40 9.85 13.68
C PRO A 199 -7.19 8.75 14.38
N LEU A 200 -6.69 8.23 15.52
CA LEU A 200 -7.47 7.39 16.41
C LEU A 200 -8.47 8.35 17.05
N PRO A 201 -9.71 8.49 16.54
CA PRO A 201 -10.64 9.39 17.18
C PRO A 201 -10.88 8.79 18.56
N GLU A 202 -10.83 9.63 19.61
CA GLU A 202 -10.96 9.18 20.99
C GLU A 202 -12.11 8.17 21.13
N GLY A 203 -11.82 7.04 21.78
CA GLY A 203 -12.78 5.96 21.97
C GLY A 203 -12.83 4.91 20.85
N HIS A 204 -12.18 5.06 19.69
CA HIS A 204 -12.19 4.00 18.66
C HIS A 204 -11.13 2.93 18.90
N ASP A 205 -11.38 1.72 18.38
CA ASP A 205 -10.48 0.58 18.45
C ASP A 205 -9.09 0.97 17.90
N VAL A 206 -8.09 1.00 18.78
CA VAL A 206 -6.75 1.48 18.44
C VAL A 206 -6.04 0.66 17.37
N ALA A 207 -6.50 -0.57 17.16
CA ALA A 207 -5.85 -1.52 16.28
C ALA A 207 -6.49 -1.57 14.88
N THR A 208 -7.75 -1.17 14.70
CA THR A 208 -8.47 -1.17 13.42
C THR A 208 -9.10 0.18 13.06
N GLY A 209 -9.38 1.04 14.03
CA GLY A 209 -9.94 2.39 13.86
C GLY A 209 -11.42 2.44 13.47
N MET A 210 -12.10 1.29 13.32
CA MET A 210 -13.42 1.24 12.68
C MET A 210 -14.61 1.32 13.65
N TRP A 211 -14.43 0.92 14.90
CA TRP A 211 -15.51 0.84 15.87
C TRP A 211 -15.16 1.59 17.14
N ARG A 212 -16.16 2.17 17.78
CA ARG A 212 -16.02 2.57 19.17
C ARG A 212 -15.68 1.37 20.04
N SER A 213 -14.81 1.58 21.01
CA SER A 213 -14.28 0.54 21.89
C SER A 213 -15.39 -0.14 22.70
N GLU A 214 -16.46 0.60 22.98
CA GLU A 214 -17.65 0.20 23.72
C GLU A 214 -18.79 -0.37 22.85
N ALA A 215 -18.65 -0.42 21.52
CA ALA A 215 -19.73 -0.87 20.64
C ALA A 215 -20.03 -2.37 20.85
N PRO A 216 -21.30 -2.79 21.07
CA PRO A 216 -21.64 -4.21 21.25
C PRO A 216 -21.23 -5.09 20.05
N ALA A 217 -21.38 -4.57 18.84
CA ALA A 217 -20.97 -5.24 17.59
C ALA A 217 -19.46 -5.48 17.49
N ARG A 218 -18.63 -4.80 18.31
CA ARG A 218 -17.17 -4.98 18.31
C ARG A 218 -16.80 -6.42 18.67
N ALA A 219 -17.43 -7.01 19.67
CA ALA A 219 -17.11 -8.36 20.13
C ALA A 219 -17.46 -9.41 19.07
N GLU A 220 -18.64 -9.28 18.44
CA GLU A 220 -19.09 -10.19 17.37
C GLU A 220 -18.21 -10.07 16.13
N ILE A 221 -17.87 -8.85 15.70
CA ILE A 221 -17.00 -8.62 14.54
C ILE A 221 -15.56 -9.04 14.84
N GLN A 222 -15.06 -8.83 16.07
CA GLN A 222 -13.75 -9.36 16.48
C GLN A 222 -13.74 -10.89 16.43
N LYS A 223 -14.82 -11.55 16.85
CA LYS A 223 -14.94 -13.01 16.73
C LYS A 223 -14.90 -13.46 15.26
N LEU A 224 -15.72 -12.84 14.40
CA LEU A 224 -15.78 -13.14 12.96
C LEU A 224 -14.47 -12.85 12.22
N LEU A 225 -13.79 -11.77 12.60
CA LEU A 225 -12.49 -11.42 12.02
C LEU A 225 -11.45 -12.50 12.28
N TRP A 226 -11.52 -13.15 13.44
CA TRP A 226 -10.37 -13.78 14.07
C TRP A 226 -10.54 -15.27 14.38
N GLU A 227 -11.60 -15.94 13.93
CA GLU A 227 -11.79 -17.39 14.15
C GLU A 227 -10.66 -18.25 13.56
N GLU A 228 -9.99 -17.84 12.47
CA GLU A 228 -8.82 -18.56 11.93
C GLU A 228 -7.47 -18.16 12.56
N LEU A 229 -7.31 -16.90 13.00
CA LEU A 229 -6.05 -16.35 13.50
C LEU A 229 -5.85 -16.49 15.02
N TYR A 230 -6.94 -16.51 15.81
CA TYR A 230 -6.90 -16.38 17.27
C TYR A 230 -7.07 -17.63 18.16
N PRO A 231 -7.28 -18.88 17.70
CA PRO A 231 -7.29 -19.99 18.66
C PRO A 231 -5.95 -20.16 19.40
N ARG A 232 -4.90 -19.42 19.01
CA ARG A 232 -3.54 -19.48 19.57
C ARG A 232 -3.09 -18.23 20.34
N ILE A 233 -3.88 -17.16 20.41
CA ILE A 233 -3.46 -15.87 21.02
C ILE A 233 -4.55 -15.35 21.96
N GLU A 234 -4.18 -15.06 23.21
CA GLU A 234 -5.11 -14.47 24.19
C GLU A 234 -5.40 -12.99 23.89
N ALA A 235 -6.68 -12.64 23.86
CA ALA A 235 -7.15 -11.27 23.64
C ALA A 235 -6.67 -10.31 24.74
N GLY A 236 -6.37 -9.06 24.38
CA GLY A 236 -5.87 -8.04 25.31
C GLY A 236 -4.35 -8.08 25.53
N THR A 237 -3.67 -9.13 25.08
CA THR A 237 -2.21 -9.25 25.24
C THR A 237 -1.43 -8.33 24.28
N SER A 238 -0.13 -8.16 24.55
CA SER A 238 0.77 -7.48 23.62
C SER A 238 0.91 -8.23 22.28
N ALA A 239 0.76 -9.55 22.28
CA ALA A 239 0.74 -10.35 21.06
C ALA A 239 -0.50 -10.01 20.20
N ASP A 240 -1.66 -9.96 20.83
CA ASP A 240 -2.93 -9.58 20.21
C ASP A 240 -2.88 -8.18 19.56
N ARG A 241 -2.29 -7.19 20.27
CA ARG A 241 -2.04 -5.85 19.69
C ARG A 241 -1.11 -5.86 18.47
N ARG A 242 -0.06 -6.68 18.46
CA ARG A 242 0.90 -6.74 17.34
C ARG A 242 0.28 -7.34 16.09
N VAL A 243 -0.46 -8.44 16.21
CA VAL A 243 -1.15 -9.08 15.07
C VAL A 243 -2.15 -8.13 14.41
N ARG A 244 -2.97 -7.43 15.20
CA ARG A 244 -3.94 -6.47 14.63
C ARG A 244 -3.24 -5.26 13.98
N ARG A 245 -2.09 -4.84 14.52
CA ARG A 245 -1.25 -3.82 13.89
C ARG A 245 -0.71 -4.34 12.55
N LYS A 246 -0.16 -5.56 12.52
CA LYS A 246 -0.05 -6.50 11.38
C LYS A 246 -0.97 -6.13 10.21
N GLU A 247 -2.20 -6.58 10.37
CA GLU A 247 -3.25 -6.53 9.35
C GLU A 247 -3.58 -5.12 8.88
N SER A 248 -3.51 -4.14 9.78
CA SER A 248 -3.79 -2.75 9.44
C SER A 248 -2.76 -2.16 8.49
N LEU A 249 -1.51 -2.61 8.58
CA LEU A 249 -0.43 -2.12 7.75
C LEU A 249 -0.39 -2.81 6.39
N LEU A 250 -0.67 -4.12 6.38
CA LEU A 250 -0.89 -4.84 5.13
C LEU A 250 -2.04 -4.18 4.37
N HIS A 251 -3.13 -3.83 5.07
CA HIS A 251 -4.20 -3.06 4.48
C HIS A 251 -3.74 -1.70 3.97
N ALA A 252 -2.93 -0.95 4.73
CA ALA A 252 -2.35 0.31 4.28
C ALA A 252 -1.53 0.16 2.98
N LEU A 253 -0.69 -0.86 2.91
CA LEU A 253 0.10 -1.18 1.73
C LEU A 253 -0.76 -1.58 0.52
N ARG A 254 -1.79 -2.41 0.73
CA ARG A 254 -2.77 -2.79 -0.30
C ARG A 254 -3.53 -1.58 -0.84
N MET A 255 -3.75 -0.58 0.01
CA MET A 255 -4.30 0.72 -0.39
C MET A 255 -3.25 1.69 -0.95
N ARG A 256 -1.99 1.25 -1.09
CA ARG A 256 -0.85 2.05 -1.56
C ARG A 256 -0.62 3.31 -0.70
N GLY A 257 -0.76 3.19 0.63
CA GLY A 257 -0.47 4.24 1.61
C GLY A 257 1.01 4.38 1.99
N GLY A 258 1.42 5.55 2.49
CA GLY A 258 2.81 5.94 2.77
C GLY A 258 3.31 7.04 1.83
N GLY A 259 4.61 7.10 1.53
CA GLY A 259 5.18 8.16 0.71
C GLY A 259 6.45 8.74 1.31
N GLU A 260 6.80 9.93 0.86
CA GLU A 260 7.78 10.77 1.53
C GLU A 260 7.40 10.89 3.01
N ARG A 261 8.34 10.60 3.91
CA ARG A 261 8.11 10.74 5.35
C ARG A 261 7.78 12.20 5.65
N TYR A 262 6.53 12.45 6.01
CA TYR A 262 6.09 13.73 6.52
C TYR A 262 5.52 13.53 7.91
N THR A 263 6.18 14.11 8.91
CA THR A 263 5.71 14.11 10.29
C THR A 263 5.27 15.52 10.66
N GLY A 264 3.97 15.75 10.65
CA GLY A 264 3.36 16.91 11.30
C GLY A 264 2.96 16.54 12.73
N ASN A 265 3.64 17.09 13.72
CA ASN A 265 3.19 17.09 15.11
C ASN A 265 2.85 18.56 15.44
N HIS A 266 1.63 18.83 15.93
CA HIS A 266 1.21 20.18 16.33
C HIS A 266 1.29 20.36 17.84
N SER A 267 2.36 19.85 18.43
CA SER A 267 2.55 19.96 19.86
C SER A 267 3.48 21.11 20.17
N PHE A 268 2.88 22.27 20.43
CA PHE A 268 3.56 23.41 21.02
C PHE A 268 3.92 23.16 22.51
N TYR A 269 4.01 21.90 23.00
CA TYR A 269 4.34 21.64 24.41
C TYR A 269 5.70 22.21 24.80
N GLY A 270 6.66 22.26 23.87
CA GLY A 270 7.95 22.93 24.10
C GLY A 270 7.84 24.43 24.37
N TYR A 271 6.76 25.09 23.92
CA TYR A 271 6.57 26.52 24.16
C TYR A 271 6.25 26.82 25.63
N TYR A 272 5.71 25.86 26.40
CA TYR A 272 5.56 26.08 27.84
C TYR A 272 6.92 26.21 28.53
N ASP A 273 7.91 25.39 28.14
CA ASP A 273 9.27 25.46 28.69
C ASP A 273 9.98 26.78 28.29
N ARG A 274 9.64 27.34 27.11
CA ARG A 274 10.24 28.56 26.57
C ARG A 274 9.59 29.84 27.10
N PHE A 275 8.27 29.82 27.24
CA PHE A 275 7.44 31.03 27.30
C PHE A 275 6.40 31.09 28.42
N TRP A 276 6.05 29.98 29.08
CA TRP A 276 5.06 30.00 30.17
C TRP A 276 5.73 30.19 31.53
N GLU A 277 6.59 29.24 31.88
CA GLU A 277 7.34 29.24 33.14
C GLU A 277 8.64 28.45 32.95
N LYS A 278 9.70 28.87 33.64
CA LYS A 278 11.01 28.23 33.55
C LYS A 278 10.92 26.80 34.09
N ASN A 279 11.12 25.82 33.22
CA ASN A 279 11.17 24.41 33.59
C ASN A 279 12.52 24.09 34.28
N PRO A 280 12.54 23.65 35.56
CA PRO A 280 13.78 23.32 36.26
C PRO A 280 14.55 22.14 35.66
N ASP A 281 13.86 21.20 35.02
CA ASP A 281 14.48 20.02 34.39
C ASP A 281 15.11 20.35 33.03
N LYS A 282 14.70 21.47 32.42
CA LYS A 282 15.13 21.92 31.08
C LYS A 282 15.36 23.44 31.06
N PRO A 283 16.21 23.99 31.95
CA PRO A 283 16.36 25.42 32.14
C PRO A 283 16.95 26.13 30.91
N GLU A 284 17.64 25.39 30.03
CA GLU A 284 18.23 25.87 28.78
C GLU A 284 17.19 26.25 27.72
N ARG A 285 15.96 25.75 27.86
CA ARG A 285 14.86 26.08 26.92
C ARG A 285 14.20 27.41 27.24
N TRP A 286 14.40 27.95 28.44
CA TRP A 286 13.73 29.17 28.85
C TRP A 286 14.25 30.37 28.07
N GLU A 287 13.35 31.13 27.45
CA GLU A 287 13.67 32.39 26.80
C GLU A 287 13.17 33.56 27.66
N GLU A 288 11.86 33.62 27.90
CA GLU A 288 11.22 34.71 28.62
C GLU A 288 9.74 34.44 28.86
N ALA A 289 9.10 35.14 29.80
CA ALA A 289 7.66 35.00 29.99
C ALA A 289 6.87 35.69 28.87
N ARG A 290 5.97 34.95 28.20
CA ARG A 290 4.98 35.41 27.22
C ARG A 290 3.61 34.78 27.52
N PRO A 291 2.97 35.10 28.67
CA PRO A 291 1.66 34.53 29.03
C PRO A 291 0.58 34.79 27.96
N GLU A 292 0.70 35.87 27.18
CA GLU A 292 -0.18 36.21 26.07
C GLU A 292 -0.13 35.23 24.89
N TYR A 293 0.90 34.37 24.81
CA TYR A 293 0.98 33.29 23.82
C TYR A 293 0.03 32.13 24.13
N PHE A 294 -0.58 32.10 25.33
CA PHE A 294 -1.39 30.98 25.82
C PHE A 294 -2.86 31.34 25.93
N ALA A 295 -3.74 30.34 25.86
CA ALA A 295 -5.18 30.55 25.93
C ALA A 295 -5.61 31.17 27.26
N VAL A 296 -6.58 32.09 27.21
CA VAL A 296 -7.13 32.78 28.40
C VAL A 296 -8.37 32.07 28.94
N GLY A 297 -8.73 32.32 30.20
CA GLY A 297 -9.95 31.79 30.82
C GLY A 297 -9.78 30.47 31.59
N TYR A 298 -8.55 29.96 31.70
CA TYR A 298 -8.22 28.75 32.47
C TYR A 298 -7.61 29.09 33.83
N LYS A 299 -7.83 28.24 34.83
CA LYS A 299 -7.12 28.31 36.11
C LYS A 299 -5.79 27.56 35.99
N GLY A 300 -4.69 28.21 36.33
CA GLY A 300 -3.35 27.63 36.23
C GLY A 300 -2.83 27.60 34.79
N LYS A 301 -2.01 26.60 34.48
CA LYS A 301 -1.41 26.40 33.14
C LYS A 301 -2.51 26.16 32.09
N PRO A 302 -2.65 27.00 31.05
CA PRO A 302 -3.62 26.78 29.98
C PRO A 302 -3.34 25.45 29.25
N PRO A 303 -4.37 24.79 28.68
CA PRO A 303 -4.18 23.53 27.97
C PRO A 303 -3.65 23.70 26.54
N HIS A 304 -3.73 24.91 25.96
CA HIS A 304 -3.29 25.19 24.59
C HIS A 304 -2.85 26.65 24.40
N MET A 305 -2.28 26.93 23.23
CA MET A 305 -1.80 28.26 22.82
C MET A 305 -2.95 29.19 22.42
N SER A 306 -2.73 30.50 22.46
CA SER A 306 -3.64 31.48 21.89
C SER A 306 -3.43 31.59 20.38
N TYR A 307 -4.21 30.82 19.61
CA TYR A 307 -4.10 30.79 18.14
C TYR A 307 -4.52 32.08 17.42
N ILE A 308 -4.96 33.09 18.17
CA ILE A 308 -5.29 34.42 17.65
C ILE A 308 -4.26 35.48 18.06
N ASN A 309 -3.33 35.15 18.96
CA ASN A 309 -2.29 36.08 19.38
C ASN A 309 -1.26 36.24 18.24
N ARG A 310 -1.06 37.47 17.78
CA ARG A 310 -0.11 37.77 16.70
C ARG A 310 1.33 37.45 17.08
N GLY A 311 1.77 37.78 18.29
CA GLY A 311 3.13 37.47 18.76
C GLY A 311 3.41 35.96 18.78
N PHE A 312 2.45 35.14 19.20
CA PHE A 312 2.57 33.68 19.13
C PHE A 312 2.70 33.21 17.68
N ILE A 313 1.83 33.69 16.77
CA ILE A 313 1.88 33.34 15.34
C ILE A 313 3.23 33.74 14.74
N ASP A 314 3.71 34.94 15.03
CA ASP A 314 4.98 35.46 14.51
C ASP A 314 6.17 34.65 15.05
N GLN A 315 6.13 34.23 16.32
CA GLN A 315 7.14 33.35 16.90
C GLN A 315 7.16 31.98 16.23
N VAL A 316 5.99 31.37 15.96
CA VAL A 316 5.90 30.09 15.24
C VAL A 316 6.46 30.22 13.83
N ILE A 317 6.17 31.32 13.13
CA ILE A 317 6.71 31.60 11.79
C ILE A 317 8.23 31.77 11.84
N LYS A 318 8.75 32.46 12.87
CA LYS A 318 10.19 32.63 13.07
C LYS A 318 10.87 31.27 13.25
N ASP A 319 10.39 30.45 14.19
CA ASP A 319 10.97 29.14 14.48
C ASP A 319 10.89 28.18 13.29
N ALA A 320 9.86 28.29 12.44
CA ALA A 320 9.72 27.44 11.25
C ALA A 320 10.66 27.83 10.09
N ARG A 321 11.26 29.01 10.14
CA ARG A 321 12.19 29.52 9.11
C ARG A 321 13.66 29.31 9.47
N GLU A 322 13.94 29.15 10.76
CA GLU A 322 15.28 28.84 11.30
C GLU A 322 15.56 27.33 11.23
#